data_AF-A0A392N728-F1
#
_entry.id   AF-A0A392N728-F1
#
_cell.length_a   1.000
_cell.length_b   1.000
_cell.length_c   1.000
_cell.angle_alpha   90.00
_cell.angle_beta   90.00
_cell.angle_gamma   90.00
#
_symmetry.space_group_name_H-M   'P 1'
#
loop_
_entity.id
_entity.type
_entity.pdbx_description
1 polymer ?
#
loop_
_entity_poly.entity_id
_entity_poly.type
_entity_poly.pdbx_seq_one_letter_code
_entity_poly.pdbx_strand_id
1 'polypeptide(L)'
;VSSPHGTSHHYADHVESGNFAFTGSESGDYTACFWIPDSRMSPSTVTIEFDWRSGIAAKDWSKVAKKGQIEPIPIMDIDDVVSRMGNLLHM
;
A
#
# COMPACT_ATOMS: atom_id res chain seq x y z
N VAL A 1 4.04 11.50 -2.00
CA VAL A 1 4.24 10.22 -1.31
C VAL A 1 5.69 10.05 -0.95
N SER A 2 5.96 9.71 0.30
CA SER A 2 7.32 9.55 0.82
C SER A 2 7.51 8.15 1.41
N SER A 3 8.72 7.63 1.28
CA SER A 3 9.15 6.36 1.87
C SER A 3 9.38 6.47 3.38
N PRO A 4 9.51 5.34 4.09
CA PRO A 4 9.81 5.31 5.53
C PRO A 4 11.10 6.06 5.89
N HIS A 5 12.03 6.12 4.93
CA HIS A 5 13.34 6.75 5.10
C HIS A 5 13.42 8.17 4.51
N GLY A 6 12.28 8.72 4.08
CA GLY A 6 12.17 10.10 3.62
C GLY A 6 12.39 10.31 2.12
N THR A 7 12.54 9.25 1.32
CA THR A 7 12.63 9.37 -0.14
C THR A 7 11.27 9.79 -0.71
N SER A 8 11.22 10.89 -1.47
CA SER A 8 9.98 11.31 -2.14
C SER A 8 9.79 10.51 -3.43
N HIS A 9 8.70 9.73 -3.50
CA HIS A 9 8.28 8.99 -4.69
C HIS A 9 7.35 9.80 -5.60
N HIS A 10 6.63 10.77 -5.04
CA HIS A 10 5.73 11.62 -5.81
C HIS A 10 5.52 12.97 -5.11
N TYR A 11 5.55 14.04 -5.89
CA TYR A 11 5.20 15.39 -5.47
C TYR A 11 4.45 16.07 -6.62
N ALA A 12 3.33 16.69 -6.30
CA ALA A 12 2.55 17.50 -7.22
C ALA A 12 2.03 18.72 -6.45
N ASP A 13 2.00 19.86 -7.14
CA ASP A 13 1.60 21.14 -6.57
C ASP A 13 0.66 21.84 -7.57
N HIS A 14 -0.33 22.58 -7.05
CA HIS A 14 -1.37 23.25 -7.85
C HIS A 14 -2.09 22.32 -8.84
N VAL A 15 -2.45 21.09 -8.43
CA VAL A 15 -3.21 20.13 -9.25
C VAL A 15 -4.63 19.93 -8.72
N GLU A 16 -5.60 19.79 -9.60
CA GLU A 16 -7.00 19.47 -9.24
C GLU A 16 -7.26 17.96 -9.14
N SER A 17 -6.56 17.15 -9.94
CA SER A 17 -6.68 15.70 -9.95
C SER A 17 -5.43 15.03 -10.53
N GLY A 18 -5.29 13.72 -10.32
CA GLY A 18 -4.19 12.94 -10.91
C GLY A 18 -4.23 11.47 -10.53
N ASN A 19 -3.40 10.68 -11.22
CA ASN A 19 -3.12 9.30 -10.89
C ASN A 19 -1.61 9.08 -10.93
N PHE A 20 -1.08 8.33 -9.97
CA PHE A 20 0.33 7.94 -9.95
C PHE A 20 0.47 6.51 -9.42
N ALA A 21 1.56 5.87 -9.81
CA ALA A 21 1.95 4.56 -9.32
C ALA A 21 3.46 4.54 -9.08
N PHE A 22 3.89 3.77 -8.08
CA PHE A 22 5.30 3.55 -7.79
C PHE A 22 5.48 2.14 -7.22
N THR A 23 6.72 1.65 -7.23
CA THR A 23 7.10 0.41 -6.54
C THR A 23 8.04 0.76 -5.41
N GLY A 24 7.62 0.50 -4.17
CA GLY A 24 8.46 0.66 -3.00
C GLY A 24 9.56 -0.39 -2.97
N SER A 25 10.81 0.03 -2.82
CA SER A 25 11.97 -0.86 -2.63
C SER A 25 12.30 -1.10 -1.15
N GLU A 26 11.73 -0.27 -0.27
CA GLU A 26 12.00 -0.25 1.16
C GLU A 26 10.81 -0.85 1.91
N SER A 27 11.09 -1.66 2.92
CA SER A 27 10.06 -2.16 3.83
C SER A 27 9.67 -1.06 4.82
N GLY A 28 8.37 -0.92 5.08
CA GLY A 28 7.83 0.02 6.06
C GLY A 28 6.70 0.88 5.50
N ASP A 29 6.31 1.88 6.27
CA ASP A 29 5.16 2.73 5.98
C ASP A 29 5.47 3.83 4.95
N TYR A 30 4.65 3.90 3.90
CA TYR A 30 4.67 4.98 2.91
C TYR A 30 3.56 5.97 3.21
N THR A 31 3.88 7.27 3.16
CA THR A 31 2.93 8.33 3.53
C THR A 31 2.54 9.18 2.33
N ALA A 32 1.24 9.37 2.13
CA ALA A 32 0.67 10.35 1.21
C ALA A 32 0.19 11.58 2.00
N CYS A 33 0.75 12.75 1.69
CA CYS A 33 0.35 14.02 2.30
C CYS A 33 -0.44 14.85 1.30
N PHE A 34 -1.59 15.36 1.72
CA PHE A 34 -2.36 16.38 1.02
C PHE A 34 -2.37 17.63 1.89
N TRP A 35 -2.14 18.79 1.29
CA TRP A 35 -2.14 20.05 2.01
C TRP A 35 -2.81 21.14 1.19
N ILE A 36 -3.39 22.11 1.88
CA ILE A 36 -3.90 23.34 1.30
C ILE A 36 -2.90 24.43 1.68
N PRO A 37 -2.48 25.31 0.75
CA PRO A 37 -1.63 26.44 1.11
C PRO A 37 -2.30 27.28 2.19
N ASP A 38 -1.53 27.71 3.19
CA ASP A 38 -2.04 28.62 4.21
C ASP A 38 -2.25 30.00 3.58
N SER A 39 -3.52 30.35 3.33
CA SER A 39 -3.89 31.64 2.78
C SER A 39 -5.22 32.10 3.34
N ARG A 40 -5.41 33.42 3.45
CA ARG A 40 -6.66 34.02 3.96
C ARG A 40 -7.89 33.70 3.09
N MET A 41 -7.67 33.21 1.88
CA MET A 41 -8.70 32.83 0.92
C MET A 41 -8.84 31.31 0.78
N SER A 42 -8.04 30.53 1.51
CA SER A 42 -8.09 29.07 1.43
C SER A 42 -9.41 28.55 2.00
N PRO A 43 -10.09 27.62 1.32
CA PRO A 43 -11.31 27.02 1.84
C PRO A 43 -11.03 26.33 3.18
N SER A 44 -11.96 26.47 4.14
CA SER A 44 -11.87 25.81 5.45
C SER A 44 -12.05 24.29 5.38
N THR A 45 -12.54 23.78 4.25
CA THR A 45 -12.80 22.37 4.02
C THR A 45 -12.59 22.03 2.55
N VAL A 46 -11.89 20.94 2.29
CA VAL A 46 -11.70 20.38 0.95
C VAL A 46 -12.09 18.91 0.99
N THR A 47 -12.85 18.49 -0.01
CA THR A 47 -13.18 17.08 -0.22
C THR A 47 -12.17 16.49 -1.19
N ILE A 48 -11.54 15.38 -0.79
CA ILE A 48 -10.58 14.66 -1.62
C ILE A 48 -11.19 13.29 -1.93
N GLU A 49 -11.44 13.04 -3.21
CA GLU A 49 -11.77 11.70 -3.68
C GLU A 49 -10.47 10.93 -3.90
N PHE A 50 -10.31 9.82 -3.17
CA PHE A 50 -9.06 9.08 -3.11
C PHE A 50 -9.29 7.58 -3.27
N ASP A 51 -8.74 7.00 -4.34
CA ASP A 51 -8.63 5.55 -4.54
C ASP A 51 -7.15 5.15 -4.36
N TRP A 52 -6.88 4.31 -3.37
CA TRP A 52 -5.57 3.75 -3.12
C TRP A 52 -5.58 2.25 -3.30
N ARG A 53 -4.63 1.76 -4.10
CA ARG A 53 -4.42 0.33 -4.32
C ARG A 53 -2.98 -0.01 -4.02
N SER A 54 -2.79 -0.95 -3.09
CA SER A 54 -1.49 -1.57 -2.83
C SER A 54 -1.45 -2.97 -3.44
N GLY A 55 -0.24 -3.45 -3.71
CA GLY A 55 0.00 -4.79 -4.20
C GLY A 55 1.44 -5.21 -3.91
N ILE A 56 1.69 -6.52 -3.99
CA ILE A 56 3.03 -7.06 -3.76
C ILE A 56 3.72 -7.22 -5.11
N ALA A 57 4.82 -6.50 -5.30
CA ALA A 57 5.75 -6.77 -6.39
C ALA A 57 6.57 -8.03 -6.07
N ALA A 58 5.98 -9.21 -6.27
CA ALA A 58 6.68 -10.47 -6.05
C ALA A 58 7.74 -10.67 -7.15
N LYS A 59 9.03 -10.46 -6.81
CA LYS A 59 10.16 -10.79 -7.70
C LYS A 59 10.15 -12.26 -8.14
N ASP A 60 9.69 -13.13 -7.24
CA ASP A 60 9.62 -14.58 -7.45
C ASP A 60 8.20 -15.07 -7.13
N TRP A 61 7.26 -14.90 -8.08
CA TRP A 61 5.92 -15.50 -7.99
C TRP A 61 5.94 -17.04 -7.77
N SER A 62 7.06 -17.68 -8.08
CA SER A 62 7.34 -19.08 -7.80
C SER A 62 7.57 -19.38 -6.32
N LYS A 63 8.00 -18.40 -5.52
CA LYS A 63 8.27 -18.51 -4.08
C LYS A 63 7.11 -18.05 -3.20
N VAL A 64 6.10 -17.41 -3.77
CA VAL A 64 4.85 -17.13 -3.06
C VAL A 64 4.13 -18.46 -2.86
N ALA A 65 3.92 -18.85 -1.61
CA ALA A 65 3.23 -20.08 -1.27
C ALA A 65 1.79 -20.05 -1.80
N LYS A 66 1.47 -20.95 -2.72
CA LYS A 66 0.11 -21.14 -3.25
C LYS A 66 -0.60 -22.21 -2.43
N LYS A 67 -1.93 -22.17 -2.34
CA LYS A 67 -2.73 -23.18 -1.63
C LYS A 67 -2.34 -24.63 -1.98
N GLY A 68 -2.05 -24.91 -3.25
CA GLY A 68 -1.61 -26.24 -3.70
C GLY A 68 -0.18 -26.65 -3.32
N GLN A 69 0.61 -25.75 -2.73
CA GLN A 69 1.98 -26.00 -2.24
C GLN A 69 2.03 -26.13 -0.71
N ILE A 70 0.89 -26.00 -0.02
CA ILE A 70 0.80 -26.08 1.44
C ILE A 70 0.31 -27.48 1.79
N GLU A 71 1.11 -28.24 2.55
CA GLU A 71 0.65 -29.51 3.08
C GLU A 71 -0.24 -29.30 4.32
N PRO A 72 -1.40 -29.97 4.40
CA PRO A 72 -2.27 -29.89 5.56
C PRO A 72 -1.60 -30.58 6.74
N ILE A 73 -1.44 -29.82 7.83
CA ILE A 73 -0.96 -30.38 9.10
C ILE A 73 -2.18 -31.06 9.75
N PRO A 74 -2.10 -32.28 10.30
CA PRO A 74 -3.27 -33.06 10.75
C PRO A 74 -4.22 -32.40 11.78
N ILE A 75 -3.81 -31.27 12.34
CA ILE A 75 -4.47 -30.49 13.38
C ILE A 75 -4.98 -29.12 12.89
N MET A 76 -4.67 -28.71 11.67
CA MET A 76 -5.08 -27.40 11.12
C MET A 76 -5.61 -27.57 9.69
N ASP A 77 -6.77 -26.97 9.42
CA ASP A 77 -7.31 -26.87 8.06
C ASP A 77 -6.38 -26.02 7.19
N ILE A 78 -6.23 -26.41 5.93
CA ILE A 78 -5.46 -25.64 4.94
C ILE A 78 -6.03 -24.24 4.76
N ASP A 79 -7.33 -24.05 4.90
CA ASP A 79 -7.97 -22.73 4.82
C ASP A 79 -7.59 -21.85 6.03
N ASP A 80 -7.41 -22.44 7.21
CA ASP A 80 -6.92 -21.73 8.41
C ASP A 80 -5.44 -21.34 8.27
N VAL A 81 -4.60 -22.22 7.72
CA VAL A 81 -3.20 -21.92 7.42
C VAL A 81 -3.07 -20.78 6.41
N VAL A 82 -3.87 -20.81 5.34
CA VAL A 82 -3.91 -19.76 4.31
C VAL A 82 -4.39 -18.44 4.91
N SER A 83 -5.43 -18.46 5.75
CA SER A 83 -5.94 -17.27 6.44
C SER A 83 -4.87 -16.61 7.32
N ARG A 84 -4.13 -17.41 8.10
CA ARG A 84 -3.04 -16.90 8.96
C ARG A 84 -1.86 -16.34 8.16
N MET A 85 -1.49 -16.96 7.05
CA MET A 85 -0.49 -16.39 6.13
C MET A 85 -1.00 -15.13 5.44
N GLY A 86 -2.28 -15.08 5.08
CA GLY A 86 -2.94 -13.90 4.53
C GLY A 86 -2.93 -12.72 5.50
N ASN A 87 -3.08 -12.96 6.80
CA ASN A 87 -2.98 -11.91 7.83
C ASN A 87 -1.54 -11.39 8.02
N LEU A 88 -0.52 -12.15 7.65
CA LEU A 88 0.86 -11.64 7.57
C LEU A 88 1.09 -10.75 6.32
N LEU A 89 0.19 -10.82 5.33
CA LEU A 89 0.26 -10.06 4.08
C LEU A 89 -0.69 -8.84 4.06
N HIS A 90 -1.53 -8.67 5.09
CA HIS A 90 -2.41 -7.49 5.28
C HIS A 90 -1.79 -6.46 6.25
N MET A 91 -0.50 -6.14 6.08
CA MET A 91 0.04 -4.85 6.55
C MET A 91 -0.17 -3.79 5.48
#